data_AF-A0A2E3NLH0-F1
#
_entry.id   AF-A0A2E3NLH0-F1
#
_cell.length_a   1.000
_cell.length_b   1.000
_cell.length_c   1.000
_cell.angle_alpha   90.00
_cell.angle_beta   90.00
_cell.angle_gamma   90.00
#
_symmetry.space_group_name_H-M   'P 1'
#
loop_
_entity.id
_entity.type
_entity.pdbx_description
1 polymer ?
#
loop_
_entity_poly.entity_id
_entity_poly.type
_entity_poly.pdbx_seq_one_letter_code
_entity_poly.pdbx_strand_id
1 'polypeptide(L)'
;MSEEEPDERTELEIQRREDEEEFPSFDDMIGTFFKEPSLLPIVVVVLGSGGAFGAFAMILTVVDRNPFAAAALVLMAGLTVDICLRARKESAFRNVAILIGLVWASSAILAGVAVFTGIATS
;
A
#
# COMPACT_ATOMS: atom_id res chain seq x y z
N MET A 1 -7.75 -50.67 33.62
CA MET A 1 -8.18 -49.26 33.50
C MET A 1 -6.89 -48.48 33.32
N SER A 2 -6.43 -48.39 32.07
CA SER A 2 -5.19 -47.68 31.73
C SER A 2 -5.59 -46.26 31.39
N GLU A 3 -5.00 -45.31 32.10
CA GLU A 3 -5.06 -43.89 31.78
C GLU A 3 -4.36 -43.70 30.42
N GLU A 4 -5.11 -43.32 29.39
CA GLU A 4 -4.55 -42.88 28.11
C GLU A 4 -3.83 -41.55 28.38
N GLU A 5 -2.50 -41.58 28.38
CA GLU A 5 -1.68 -40.37 28.26
C GLU A 5 -2.08 -39.65 26.96
N PRO A 6 -2.45 -38.36 27.00
CA PRO A 6 -2.74 -37.61 25.79
C PRO A 6 -1.48 -37.58 24.91
N ASP A 7 -1.61 -38.10 23.69
CA ASP A 7 -0.51 -38.21 22.72
C ASP A 7 0.04 -36.81 22.41
N GLU A 8 1.26 -36.50 22.89
CA GLU A 8 1.98 -35.23 22.65
C GLU A 8 2.02 -34.84 21.16
N ARG A 9 1.89 -35.82 20.26
CA ARG A 9 1.80 -35.56 18.81
C ARG A 9 0.52 -34.80 18.43
N THR A 10 -0.58 -35.04 19.13
CA THR A 10 -1.86 -34.37 18.90
C THR A 10 -1.79 -32.93 19.38
N GLU A 11 -1.15 -32.66 20.52
CA GLU A 11 -0.92 -31.29 21.00
C GLU A 11 0.00 -30.49 20.06
N LEU A 12 1.04 -31.12 19.52
CA LEU A 12 1.92 -30.49 18.53
C LEU A 12 1.24 -30.26 17.17
N GLU A 13 0.31 -31.12 16.73
CA GLU A 13 -0.49 -30.91 15.53
C GLU A 13 -1.54 -29.80 15.70
N ILE A 14 -2.09 -29.65 16.92
CA ILE A 14 -2.99 -28.54 17.27
C ILE A 14 -2.22 -27.23 17.36
N GLN A 15 -1.06 -27.19 18.02
CA GLN A 15 -0.19 -26.00 18.03
C GLN A 15 0.27 -25.62 16.62
N ARG A 16 0.63 -26.59 15.77
CA ARG A 16 1.01 -26.32 14.38
C ARG A 16 -0.13 -25.74 13.54
N ARG A 17 -1.38 -26.11 13.84
CA ARG A 17 -2.59 -25.52 13.22
C ARG A 17 -2.93 -24.14 13.77
N GLU A 18 -2.66 -23.88 15.06
CA GLU A 18 -2.87 -22.58 15.69
C GLU A 18 -1.80 -21.56 15.29
N ASP A 19 -0.54 -21.97 15.08
CA ASP A 19 0.50 -21.13 14.47
C ASP A 19 0.25 -20.86 12.96
N GLU A 20 -0.64 -21.64 12.34
CA GLU A 20 -1.17 -21.43 10.99
C GLU A 20 -2.36 -20.45 10.98
N GLU A 21 -2.72 -19.83 12.13
CA GLU A 21 -3.37 -18.52 12.17
C GLU A 21 -2.39 -17.45 11.69
N GLU A 22 -1.95 -17.58 10.44
CA GLU A 22 -1.17 -16.58 9.73
C GLU A 22 -2.01 -15.30 9.73
N PHE A 23 -1.58 -14.31 10.51
CA PHE A 23 -2.19 -12.97 10.51
C PHE A 23 -2.47 -12.58 9.06
N PRO A 24 -3.70 -12.10 8.74
CA PRO A 24 -4.07 -11.83 7.35
C PRO A 24 -2.99 -10.96 6.73
N SER A 25 -2.50 -11.38 5.56
CA SER A 25 -1.43 -10.66 4.89
C SER A 25 -1.87 -9.21 4.66
N PHE A 26 -0.91 -8.29 4.61
CA PHE A 26 -1.23 -6.89 4.37
C PHE A 26 -2.05 -6.70 3.08
N ASP A 27 -1.89 -7.59 2.09
CA ASP A 27 -2.69 -7.58 0.85
C ASP A 27 -4.13 -8.02 1.04
N ASP A 28 -4.38 -8.99 1.93
CA ASP A 28 -5.72 -9.43 2.30
C ASP A 28 -6.46 -8.38 3.11
N MET A 29 -5.76 -7.68 4.01
CA MET A 29 -6.30 -6.52 4.71
C MET A 29 -6.71 -5.42 3.72
N ILE A 30 -5.82 -5.08 2.78
CA ILE A 30 -6.09 -4.05 1.76
C ILE A 30 -7.24 -4.48 0.85
N GLY A 31 -7.26 -5.75 0.45
CA GLY A 31 -8.37 -6.33 -0.31
C GLY A 31 -9.71 -6.22 0.42
N THR A 32 -9.72 -6.43 1.74
CA THR A 32 -10.91 -6.27 2.58
C THR A 32 -11.39 -4.82 2.60
N PHE A 33 -10.47 -3.84 2.70
CA PHE A 33 -10.82 -2.41 2.64
C PHE A 33 -11.48 -1.99 1.32
N PHE A 34 -11.14 -2.64 0.20
CA PHE A 34 -11.80 -2.39 -1.09
C PHE A 34 -13.12 -3.16 -1.27
N LYS A 35 -13.28 -4.32 -0.62
CA LYS A 35 -14.48 -5.15 -0.73
C LYS A 35 -15.61 -4.67 0.19
N GLU A 36 -15.26 -4.13 1.36
CA GLU A 36 -16.23 -3.70 2.36
C GLU A 36 -16.55 -2.20 2.22
N PRO A 37 -17.81 -1.81 1.90
CA PRO A 37 -18.16 -0.41 1.70
C PRO A 37 -18.02 0.45 2.96
N SER A 38 -18.08 -0.16 4.15
CA SER A 38 -17.84 0.49 5.45
C SER A 38 -16.40 0.97 5.62
N LEU A 39 -15.44 0.37 4.90
CA LEU A 39 -14.01 0.62 5.03
C LEU A 39 -13.43 1.52 3.91
N LEU A 40 -14.21 1.79 2.86
CA LEU A 40 -13.88 2.76 1.82
C LEU A 40 -13.44 4.14 2.34
N PRO A 41 -14.01 4.69 3.45
CA PRO A 41 -13.52 5.96 3.99
C PRO A 41 -12.03 5.95 4.34
N ILE A 42 -11.50 4.81 4.82
CA ILE A 42 -10.08 4.68 5.14
C ILE A 42 -9.25 4.76 3.85
N VAL A 43 -9.68 4.06 2.80
CA VAL A 43 -9.04 4.12 1.47
C VAL A 43 -9.05 5.55 0.94
N VAL A 44 -10.16 6.28 1.07
CA VAL A 44 -10.26 7.69 0.65
C VAL A 44 -9.29 8.57 1.43
N VAL A 45 -9.16 8.38 2.75
CA VAL A 45 -8.21 9.14 3.58
C VAL A 45 -6.77 8.85 3.17
N VAL A 46 -6.43 7.58 2.91
CA VAL A 46 -5.10 7.17 2.43
C VAL A 46 -4.81 7.78 1.05
N LEU A 47 -5.76 7.72 0.12
CA LEU A 47 -5.64 8.33 -1.21
C LEU A 47 -5.54 9.86 -1.15
N GLY A 48 -6.25 10.49 -0.23
CA GLY A 48 -6.23 11.94 -0.04
C GLY A 48 -4.91 12.42 0.57
N SER A 49 -4.48 11.81 1.67
CA SER A 49 -3.22 12.17 2.35
C SER A 49 -1.98 11.79 1.54
N GLY A 50 -1.93 10.55 1.04
CA GLY A 50 -0.86 10.08 0.15
C GLY A 50 -0.83 10.84 -1.17
N GLY A 51 -2.01 11.09 -1.75
CA GLY A 51 -2.17 11.89 -2.97
C GLY A 51 -1.69 13.33 -2.80
N ALA A 52 -2.08 14.00 -1.71
CA ALA A 52 -1.65 15.35 -1.41
C ALA A 52 -0.12 15.43 -1.18
N PHE A 53 0.44 14.45 -0.47
CA PHE A 53 1.89 14.37 -0.25
C PHE A 53 2.67 14.17 -1.56
N GLY A 54 2.23 13.23 -2.40
CA GLY A 54 2.84 13.02 -3.71
C GLY A 54 2.70 14.24 -4.63
N ALA A 55 1.54 14.88 -4.62
CA ALA A 55 1.30 16.11 -5.37
C ALA A 55 2.22 17.25 -4.91
N PHE A 56 2.40 17.42 -3.59
CA PHE A 56 3.32 18.40 -3.02
C PHE A 56 4.76 18.15 -3.47
N ALA A 57 5.23 16.90 -3.41
CA ALA A 57 6.58 16.54 -3.88
C ALA A 57 6.75 16.80 -5.39
N MET A 58 5.73 16.52 -6.21
CA MET A 58 5.72 16.83 -7.65
C MET A 58 5.76 18.33 -7.90
N ILE A 59 4.97 19.12 -7.17
CA ILE A 59 4.96 20.57 -7.27
C ILE A 59 6.33 21.16 -6.93
N LEU A 60 6.96 20.73 -5.83
CA LEU A 60 8.33 21.15 -5.47
C LEU A 60 9.35 20.83 -6.57
N THR A 61 9.14 19.72 -7.27
CA THR A 61 10.03 19.32 -8.36
C THR A 61 9.82 20.19 -9.61
N VAL A 62 8.58 20.48 -9.98
CA VAL A 62 8.25 21.17 -11.24
C VAL A 62 8.35 22.70 -11.09
N VAL A 63 7.85 23.26 -9.98
CA VAL A 63 7.77 24.70 -9.74
C VAL A 63 9.11 25.21 -9.20
N ASP A 64 9.60 24.63 -8.11
CA ASP A 64 10.84 25.10 -7.48
C ASP A 64 12.10 24.57 -8.18
N ARG A 65 11.95 23.72 -9.20
CA ARG A 65 13.05 23.03 -9.92
C ARG A 65 14.06 22.39 -8.96
N ASN A 66 13.58 21.87 -7.85
CA ASN A 66 14.46 21.35 -6.81
C ASN A 66 14.99 19.96 -7.22
N PRO A 67 16.30 19.81 -7.49
CA PRO A 67 16.87 18.55 -7.96
C PRO A 67 16.82 17.44 -6.90
N PHE A 68 16.78 17.80 -5.60
CA PHE A 68 16.66 16.83 -4.51
C PHE A 68 15.25 16.23 -4.45
N ALA A 69 14.22 17.05 -4.64
CA ALA A 69 12.83 16.57 -4.71
C ALA A 69 12.63 15.66 -5.93
N ALA A 70 13.24 16.02 -7.07
CA ALA A 70 13.25 15.18 -8.26
C ALA A 70 13.91 13.82 -7.99
N ALA A 71 15.09 13.81 -7.36
CA ALA A 71 15.79 12.58 -7.01
C ALA A 71 14.98 11.71 -6.04
N ALA A 72 14.38 12.31 -5.01
CA ALA A 72 13.51 11.59 -4.06
C ALA A 72 12.28 10.99 -4.75
N LEU A 73 11.64 11.73 -5.66
CA LEU A 73 10.53 11.20 -6.47
C LEU A 73 10.95 10.05 -7.37
N VAL A 74 12.11 10.16 -8.02
CA VAL A 74 12.64 9.09 -8.88
C VAL A 74 12.97 7.84 -8.05
N LEU A 75 13.55 8.01 -6.86
CA LEU A 75 13.83 6.88 -5.96
C LEU A 75 12.53 6.23 -5.46
N MET A 76 11.55 7.04 -5.03
CA MET A 76 10.23 6.54 -4.63
C MET A 76 9.53 5.80 -5.78
N ALA A 77 9.57 6.36 -7.00
CA ALA A 77 9.00 5.73 -8.17
C ALA A 77 9.73 4.42 -8.51
N GLY A 78 11.06 4.40 -8.43
CA GLY A 78 11.89 3.21 -8.65
C GLY A 78 11.56 2.09 -7.66
N LEU A 79 11.49 2.40 -6.37
CA LEU A 79 11.09 1.44 -5.33
C LEU A 79 9.66 0.95 -5.53
N THR A 80 8.75 1.86 -5.90
CA THR A 80 7.36 1.49 -6.22
C THR A 80 7.29 0.52 -7.39
N VAL A 81 8.05 0.77 -8.46
CA VAL A 81 8.10 -0.10 -9.63
C VAL A 81 8.70 -1.46 -9.29
N ASP A 82 9.76 -1.50 -8.48
CA ASP A 82 10.35 -2.76 -8.01
C ASP A 82 9.34 -3.61 -7.22
N ILE A 83 8.63 -2.98 -6.27
CA ILE A 83 7.55 -3.61 -5.51
C ILE A 83 6.43 -4.10 -6.45
N CYS A 84 6.00 -3.29 -7.42
CA CYS A 84 4.97 -3.68 -8.39
C CYS A 84 5.41 -4.85 -9.28
N LEU A 85 6.67 -4.87 -9.72
CA LEU A 85 7.24 -5.97 -10.52
C LEU A 85 7.37 -7.24 -9.68
N ARG A 86 7.71 -7.12 -8.40
CA ARG A 86 7.78 -8.24 -7.45
C ARG A 86 6.38 -8.78 -7.12
N ALA A 87 5.42 -7.89 -6.88
CA ALA A 87 4.00 -8.20 -6.71
C ALA A 87 3.35 -8.86 -7.95
N ARG A 88 3.93 -8.67 -9.13
CA ARG A 88 3.47 -9.37 -10.34
C ARG A 88 3.93 -10.83 -10.37
N LYS A 89 5.03 -11.17 -9.71
CA LYS A 89 5.57 -12.54 -9.64
C LYS A 89 4.92 -13.37 -8.54
N GLU A 90 4.56 -12.73 -7.43
CA GLU A 90 3.84 -13.36 -6.32
C GLU A 90 2.45 -12.75 -6.22
N SER A 91 1.41 -13.52 -6.54
CA SER A 91 0.01 -13.07 -6.56
C SER A 91 -0.52 -12.50 -5.23
N ALA A 92 0.27 -12.61 -4.16
CA ALA A 92 -0.03 -12.19 -2.81
C ALA A 92 0.06 -10.67 -2.56
N PHE A 93 0.34 -9.83 -3.57
CA PHE A 93 0.51 -8.37 -3.37
C PHE A 93 -0.26 -7.50 -4.38
N ARG A 94 -1.29 -8.05 -5.02
CA ARG A 94 -2.01 -7.36 -6.11
C ARG A 94 -2.79 -6.14 -5.60
N ASN A 95 -3.46 -6.25 -4.46
CA ASN A 95 -4.28 -5.17 -3.92
C ASN A 95 -3.42 -4.02 -3.42
N VAL A 96 -2.28 -4.32 -2.79
CA VAL A 96 -1.27 -3.31 -2.40
C VAL A 96 -0.75 -2.56 -3.62
N ALA A 97 -0.39 -3.27 -4.69
CA ALA A 97 0.09 -2.65 -5.92
C ALA A 97 -0.98 -1.73 -6.55
N ILE A 98 -2.26 -2.13 -6.54
CA ILE A 98 -3.37 -1.30 -7.01
C ILE A 98 -3.51 -0.04 -6.13
N LEU A 99 -3.46 -0.17 -4.80
CA LEU A 99 -3.57 0.98 -3.90
C LEU A 99 -2.45 1.98 -4.14
N ILE A 100 -1.20 1.52 -4.24
CA ILE A 100 -0.05 2.38 -4.52
C ILE A 100 -0.22 3.06 -5.88
N GLY A 101 -0.68 2.32 -6.90
CA GLY A 101 -1.00 2.88 -8.21
C GLY A 101 -2.06 3.98 -8.14
N LEU A 102 -3.11 3.79 -7.34
CA LEU A 102 -4.16 4.80 -7.12
C LEU A 102 -3.63 6.04 -6.40
N VAL A 103 -2.73 5.89 -5.43
CA VAL A 103 -2.06 7.02 -4.75
C VAL A 103 -1.21 7.83 -5.74
N TRP A 104 -0.48 7.16 -6.64
CA TRP A 104 0.27 7.84 -7.69
C TRP A 104 -0.64 8.57 -8.67
N ALA A 105 -1.74 7.93 -9.08
CA ALA A 105 -2.72 8.56 -9.96
C ALA A 105 -3.39 9.78 -9.31
N SER A 106 -3.80 9.69 -8.05
CA SER A 106 -4.38 10.82 -7.32
C SER A 106 -3.37 11.95 -7.15
N SER A 107 -2.11 11.63 -6.86
CA SER A 107 -1.01 12.60 -6.78
C SER A 107 -0.82 13.37 -8.09
N ALA A 108 -0.76 12.65 -9.22
CA ALA A 108 -0.57 13.25 -10.54
C ALA A 108 -1.76 14.13 -10.95
N ILE A 109 -2.99 13.70 -10.66
CA ILE A 109 -4.21 14.49 -10.91
C ILE A 109 -4.19 15.77 -10.08
N LEU A 110 -3.93 15.66 -8.77
CA LEU A 110 -3.88 16.81 -7.86
C LEU A 110 -2.77 17.80 -8.26
N ALA A 111 -1.57 17.31 -8.58
CA ALA A 111 -0.47 18.15 -9.06
C ALA A 111 -0.83 18.84 -10.38
N GLY A 112 -1.40 18.11 -11.34
CA GLY A 112 -1.84 18.67 -12.62
C GLY A 112 -2.90 19.76 -12.46
N VAL A 113 -3.89 19.53 -11.59
CA VAL A 113 -4.92 20.54 -11.25
C VAL A 113 -4.29 21.76 -10.57
N ALA A 114 -3.39 21.56 -9.61
CA ALA A 114 -2.74 22.67 -8.90
C ALA A 114 -1.86 23.54 -9.82
N VAL A 115 -1.18 22.92 -10.78
CA VAL A 115 -0.41 23.63 -11.81
C VAL A 115 -1.34 24.34 -12.80
N PHE A 116 -2.39 23.68 -13.28
CA PHE A 116 -3.33 24.25 -14.25
C PHE A 116 -4.13 25.43 -13.68
N THR A 117 -4.56 25.34 -12.42
CA THR A 117 -5.32 26.38 -11.73
C THR A 117 -4.47 27.57 -11.30
N GLY A 118 -3.14 27.51 -11.45
CA GLY A 118 -2.23 28.57 -11.04
C GLY A 118 -2.00 28.65 -9.52
N ILE A 119 -2.64 27.79 -8.71
CA ILE A 119 -2.46 27.77 -7.25
C ILE A 119 -1.00 27.51 -6.88
N ALA A 120 -0.31 26.67 -7.67
CA ALA A 120 1.09 26.35 -7.43
C ALA A 120 2.07 27.40 -7.99
N THR A 121 1.61 28.43 -8.72
CA THR A 121 2.47 29.43 -9.39
C THR A 121 2.16 30.88 -8.99
N SER A 122 1.13 31.11 -8.17
CA SER A 122 0.72 32.43 -7.67
C SER A 122 1.46 32.86 -6.42
#